data_AF-A0A1I2VXT7-F1
#
_entry.id   AF-A0A1I2VXT7-F1
#
_cell.length_a   1.000
_cell.length_b   1.000
_cell.length_c   1.000
_cell.angle_alpha   90.00
_cell.angle_beta   90.00
_cell.angle_gamma   90.00
#
_symmetry.space_group_name_H-M   'P 1'
#
loop_
_entity.id
_entity.type
_entity.pdbx_description
1 polymer ?
#
loop_
_entity_poly.entity_id
_entity_poly.type
_entity_poly.pdbx_seq_one_letter_code
_entity_poly.pdbx_strand_id
1 'polypeptide(L)'
;MRTFIFAVALGAGAMLAAPAMAYDGTKCKAAGNCWEPKPGFPEKIAGTKYDPKHDPKELNKQAESIKGMEERNAKRIEAAKKTGKFEYDVTKLSAN
;
A
#
# COMPACT_ATOMS: atom_id res chain seq x y z
N MET A 1 34.08 29.02 -29.06
CA MET A 1 32.71 28.55 -29.34
C MET A 1 32.43 27.14 -28.83
N ARG A 2 33.22 26.11 -29.17
CA ARG A 2 33.03 24.73 -28.66
C ARG A 2 32.94 24.64 -27.13
N THR A 3 33.86 25.27 -26.41
CA THR A 3 33.90 25.23 -24.93
C THR A 3 32.66 25.86 -24.29
N PHE A 4 32.11 26.91 -24.91
CA PHE A 4 30.88 27.56 -24.44
C PHE A 4 29.65 26.67 -24.67
N ILE A 5 29.57 26.00 -25.83
CA ILE A 5 28.50 25.05 -26.14
C ILE A 5 28.53 23.84 -25.19
N PHE A 6 29.72 23.32 -24.89
CA PHE A 6 29.88 22.22 -23.91
C PHE A 6 29.49 22.65 -22.48
N ALA A 7 29.86 23.86 -22.06
CA ALA A 7 29.48 24.39 -20.74
C ALA A 7 27.96 24.57 -20.62
N VAL A 8 27.30 25.07 -21.67
CA VAL A 8 25.83 25.22 -21.71
C VAL A 8 25.13 23.86 -21.71
N ALA A 9 25.63 22.88 -22.46
CA ALA A 9 25.06 21.53 -22.49
C ALA A 9 25.18 20.81 -21.13
N LEU A 10 26.32 20.94 -20.44
CA LEU A 10 26.51 20.41 -19.09
C LEU A 10 25.60 21.10 -18.06
N GLY A 11 25.50 22.43 -18.12
CA GLY A 11 24.62 23.19 -17.24
C GLY A 11 23.14 22.83 -17.42
N ALA A 12 22.68 22.71 -18.67
CA ALA A 12 21.31 22.30 -18.98
C ALA A 12 21.03 20.85 -18.55
N GLY A 13 21.97 19.93 -18.76
CA GLY A 13 21.84 18.53 -18.31
C GLY A 13 21.76 18.39 -16.79
N ALA A 14 22.55 19.16 -16.05
CA ALA A 14 22.51 19.16 -14.57
C ALA A 14 21.18 19.70 -14.03
N MET A 15 20.58 20.71 -14.68
CA MET A 15 19.27 21.26 -14.28
C MET A 15 18.12 20.27 -14.50
N LEU A 16 18.22 19.39 -15.50
CA LEU A 16 17.20 18.35 -15.76
C LEU A 16 17.27 17.18 -14.75
N ALA A 17 18.41 16.95 -14.10
CA ALA A 17 18.59 15.89 -13.10
C ALA A 17 18.20 16.32 -11.67
N ALA A 18 18.13 17.63 -11.40
CA ALA A 18 17.78 18.19 -10.08
C ALA A 18 16.46 17.69 -9.45
N PRO A 19 15.33 17.47 -10.18
CA PRO A 19 14.07 17.05 -9.54
C PRO A 19 14.13 15.63 -8.95
N ALA A 20 15.07 14.78 -9.35
CA ALA A 20 15.28 13.46 -8.74
C ALA A 20 15.78 13.54 -7.29
N MET A 21 16.39 14.68 -6.90
CA MET A 21 16.98 14.90 -5.56
C MET A 21 16.03 15.61 -4.58
N ALA A 22 14.83 15.98 -4.99
CA ALA A 22 13.95 16.84 -4.18
C ALA A 22 13.13 16.10 -3.10
N TYR A 23 13.00 14.77 -3.23
CA TYR A 23 12.54 13.90 -2.14
C TYR A 23 13.60 12.82 -1.94
N ASP A 24 14.52 13.07 -1.01
CA ASP A 24 15.66 12.18 -0.70
C ASP A 24 15.41 11.26 0.51
N GLY A 25 14.27 11.43 1.18
CA GLY A 25 13.86 10.61 2.32
C GLY A 25 14.49 11.00 3.67
N THR A 26 15.23 12.10 3.75
CA THR A 26 15.97 12.48 4.97
C THR A 26 15.24 13.51 5.84
N LYS A 27 14.22 14.19 5.31
CA LYS A 27 13.43 15.18 6.05
C LYS A 27 12.21 14.54 6.70
N CYS A 28 12.26 14.38 8.02
CA CYS A 28 11.21 13.69 8.77
C CYS A 28 10.34 14.68 9.56
N LYS A 29 9.03 14.72 9.27
CA LYS A 29 8.05 15.53 10.01
C LYS A 29 7.74 14.95 11.40
N ALA A 30 7.97 13.66 11.57
CA ALA A 30 7.94 12.94 12.83
C ALA A 30 8.85 11.70 12.74
N ALA A 31 9.15 11.05 13.86
CA ALA A 31 9.90 9.80 13.87
C ALA A 31 9.19 8.73 13.00
N GLY A 32 9.91 8.19 12.01
CA GLY A 32 9.38 7.20 11.07
C GLY A 32 8.49 7.76 9.95
N ASN A 33 8.33 9.09 9.85
CA ASN A 33 7.52 9.72 8.80
C ASN A 33 8.31 10.80 8.06
N CYS A 34 8.91 10.42 6.94
CA CYS A 34 9.78 11.28 6.15
C CYS A 34 9.25 11.53 4.73
N TRP A 35 7.98 11.18 4.47
CA TRP A 35 7.38 11.31 3.15
C TRP A 35 7.17 12.79 2.77
N GLU A 36 7.57 13.15 1.54
CA GLU A 36 7.33 14.45 0.91
C GLU A 36 6.80 14.25 -0.53
N PRO A 37 5.94 15.14 -1.05
CA PRO A 37 5.59 15.13 -2.46
C PRO A 37 6.78 15.57 -3.31
N LYS A 38 7.01 14.91 -4.45
CA LYS A 38 8.01 15.36 -5.43
C LYS A 38 7.61 16.73 -6.03
N PRO A 39 8.56 17.54 -6.52
CA PRO A 39 8.24 18.78 -7.22
C PRO A 39 7.22 18.58 -8.34
N GLY A 40 6.16 19.37 -8.33
CA GLY A 40 5.05 19.26 -9.29
C GLY A 40 3.97 18.22 -8.93
N PHE A 41 4.08 17.53 -7.79
CA PHE A 41 3.05 16.63 -7.25
C PHE A 41 2.37 17.22 -6.01
N PRO A 42 1.07 16.94 -5.81
CA PRO A 42 0.33 17.47 -4.67
C PRO A 42 0.60 16.67 -3.38
N GLU A 43 0.48 17.34 -2.23
CA GLU A 43 0.57 16.69 -0.91
C GLU A 43 -0.63 15.78 -0.61
N LYS A 44 -1.83 16.17 -1.07
CA LYS A 44 -3.05 15.36 -1.02
C LYS A 44 -3.54 15.08 -2.43
N ILE A 45 -3.81 13.81 -2.73
CA ILE A 45 -4.20 13.38 -4.09
C ILE A 45 -5.71 13.38 -4.34
N ALA A 46 -6.54 13.44 -3.29
CA ALA A 46 -8.00 13.50 -3.41
C ALA A 46 -8.44 14.76 -4.20
N GLY A 47 -9.29 14.59 -5.20
CA GLY A 47 -9.76 15.65 -6.09
C GLY A 47 -8.76 16.08 -7.18
N THR A 48 -7.56 15.49 -7.23
CA THR A 48 -6.54 15.79 -8.25
C THR A 48 -6.63 14.82 -9.43
N LYS A 49 -5.83 15.06 -10.49
CA LYS A 49 -5.68 14.09 -11.58
C LYS A 49 -5.05 12.74 -11.17
N TYR A 50 -4.52 12.66 -9.95
CA TYR A 50 -3.93 11.45 -9.36
C TYR A 50 -4.84 10.78 -8.34
N ASP A 51 -6.10 11.22 -8.20
CA ASP A 51 -7.06 10.64 -7.27
C ASP A 51 -7.38 9.18 -7.68
N PRO A 52 -7.11 8.17 -6.82
CA PRO A 52 -7.34 6.77 -7.15
C PRO A 52 -8.82 6.37 -7.08
N LYS A 53 -9.69 7.17 -6.45
CA LYS A 53 -11.15 6.96 -6.37
C LYS A 53 -11.55 5.53 -5.98
N HIS A 54 -10.86 4.94 -5.00
CA HIS A 54 -11.17 3.61 -4.52
C HIS A 54 -12.62 3.50 -4.03
N ASP A 55 -13.33 2.45 -4.46
CA ASP A 55 -14.65 2.13 -3.92
C ASP A 55 -14.50 1.55 -2.50
N PRO A 56 -15.12 2.16 -1.47
CA PRO A 56 -15.09 1.63 -0.10
C PRO A 56 -15.57 0.18 0.01
N LYS A 57 -16.50 -0.25 -0.85
CA LYS A 57 -16.99 -1.63 -0.86
C LYS A 57 -15.89 -2.61 -1.26
N GLU A 58 -15.06 -2.25 -2.23
CA GLU A 58 -13.94 -3.10 -2.65
C GLU A 58 -12.85 -3.15 -1.59
N LEU A 59 -12.50 -2.01 -0.98
CA LEU A 59 -11.49 -1.95 0.08
C LEU A 59 -11.85 -2.82 1.30
N ASN A 60 -13.14 -2.98 1.59
CA ASN A 60 -13.60 -3.72 2.77
C ASN A 60 -13.62 -5.26 2.58
N LYS A 61 -13.59 -5.77 1.33
CA LYS A 61 -13.71 -7.21 1.04
C LYS A 61 -12.67 -8.07 1.75
N GLN A 62 -11.45 -7.56 1.92
CA GLN A 62 -10.39 -8.30 2.61
C GLN A 62 -10.73 -8.57 4.09
N ALA A 63 -11.29 -7.58 4.79
CA ALA A 63 -11.66 -7.71 6.20
C ALA A 63 -12.87 -8.64 6.36
N GLU A 64 -13.85 -8.54 5.45
CA GLU A 64 -15.02 -9.43 5.43
C GLU A 64 -14.63 -10.88 5.16
N SER A 65 -13.72 -11.11 4.21
CA SER A 65 -13.16 -12.44 3.92
C SER A 65 -12.46 -13.03 5.15
N ILE A 66 -11.62 -12.23 5.83
CA ILE A 66 -10.92 -12.65 7.07
C ILE A 66 -11.92 -13.02 8.16
N LYS A 67 -12.92 -12.17 8.42
CA LYS A 67 -13.97 -12.46 9.40
C LYS A 67 -14.68 -13.78 9.09
N GLY A 68 -15.06 -14.01 7.83
CA GLY A 68 -15.66 -15.26 7.40
C GLY A 68 -14.72 -16.47 7.58
N MET A 69 -13.41 -16.30 7.37
CA MET A 69 -12.42 -17.36 7.64
C MET A 69 -12.30 -17.66 9.13
N GLU A 70 -12.23 -16.63 9.98
CA GLU A 70 -12.13 -16.74 11.44
C GLU A 70 -13.36 -17.45 12.03
N GLU A 71 -14.56 -17.08 11.60
CA GLU A 71 -15.80 -17.73 12.03
C GLU A 71 -15.84 -19.22 11.66
N ARG A 72 -15.38 -19.58 10.44
CA ARG A 72 -15.28 -20.99 10.04
C ARG A 72 -14.22 -21.74 10.83
N ASN A 73 -13.08 -21.11 11.12
CA ASN A 73 -12.02 -21.72 11.93
C ASN A 73 -12.46 -21.96 13.36
N ALA A 74 -13.15 -21.00 13.98
CA ALA A 74 -13.70 -21.15 15.32
C ALA A 74 -14.61 -22.38 15.43
N LYS A 75 -15.54 -22.54 14.47
CA LYS A 75 -16.43 -23.72 14.40
C LYS A 75 -15.66 -25.04 14.31
N ARG A 76 -14.64 -25.11 13.47
CA ARG A 76 -13.81 -26.32 13.30
C ARG A 76 -13.10 -26.68 14.60
N ILE A 77 -12.47 -25.71 15.25
CA ILE A 77 -11.71 -25.95 16.49
C ILE A 77 -12.64 -26.31 17.64
N GLU A 78 -13.80 -25.68 17.75
CA GLU A 78 -14.79 -26.02 18.77
C GLU A 78 -15.30 -27.46 18.60
N ALA A 79 -15.65 -27.86 17.38
CA ALA A 79 -16.08 -29.22 17.09
C ALA A 79 -14.97 -30.23 17.35
N ALA A 80 -13.74 -29.97 16.89
CA ALA A 80 -12.59 -30.85 17.11
C ALA A 80 -12.28 -31.04 18.60
N LYS A 81 -12.42 -29.98 19.42
CA LYS A 81 -12.27 -30.05 20.88
C LYS A 81 -13.35 -30.93 21.52
N LYS A 82 -14.60 -30.86 21.03
CA LYS A 82 -15.73 -31.63 21.56
C LYS A 82 -15.67 -33.11 21.19
N THR A 83 -15.31 -33.43 19.96
CA THR A 83 -15.37 -34.81 19.43
C THR A 83 -14.03 -35.55 19.50
N GLY A 84 -12.92 -34.82 19.64
CA GLY A 84 -11.56 -35.38 19.51
C GLY A 84 -11.15 -35.69 18.06
N LYS A 85 -11.97 -35.33 17.06
CA LYS A 85 -11.69 -35.55 15.64
C LYS A 85 -11.81 -34.24 14.87
N PHE A 86 -10.82 -33.93 14.04
CA PHE A 86 -10.85 -32.74 13.20
C PHE A 86 -11.68 -32.96 11.93
N GLU A 87 -12.55 -32.01 11.61
CA GLU A 87 -13.32 -31.93 10.36
C GLU A 87 -13.18 -30.52 9.78
N TYR A 88 -12.83 -30.43 8.50
CA TYR A 88 -12.57 -29.16 7.81
C TYR A 88 -13.84 -28.58 7.18
N ASP A 89 -14.70 -29.44 6.64
CA ASP A 89 -15.94 -29.05 6.01
C ASP A 89 -16.96 -28.65 7.09
N VAL A 90 -17.20 -27.35 7.22
CA VAL A 90 -18.11 -26.80 8.25
C VAL A 90 -19.54 -27.33 8.12
N THR A 91 -19.94 -27.84 6.95
CA THR A 91 -21.27 -28.42 6.72
C THR A 91 -21.41 -29.83 7.31
N LYS A 92 -20.30 -30.49 7.66
CA LYS A 92 -20.27 -31.85 8.23
C LYS A 92 -20.09 -31.87 9.75
N LEU A 93 -20.01 -30.71 10.42
CA LEU A 93 -19.76 -30.64 11.87
C LEU A 93 -20.92 -31.13 12.74
N SER A 94 -22.16 -31.10 12.24
CA SER A 94 -23.34 -31.63 12.96
C SER A 94 -23.59 -33.12 12.74
N ALA A 95 -22.80 -33.78 11.88
CA ALA A 95 -22.91 -35.21 11.57
C ALA A 95 -21.96 -36.08 12.42
N ASN A 96 -21.13 -35.47 13.28
CA ASN A 96 -20.15 -36.11 14.16
C ASN A 96 -20.50 -35.84 15.63
#